data_AF-A0A0F9IK14-F1
#
_entry.id   AF-A0A0F9IK14-F1
#
_cell.length_a   1.000
_cell.length_b   1.000
_cell.length_c   1.000
_cell.angle_alpha   90.00
_cell.angle_beta   90.00
_cell.angle_gamma   90.00
#
_symmetry.space_group_name_H-M   'P 1'
#
loop_
_entity.id
_entity.type
_entity.pdbx_description
1 polymer ?
#
loop_
_entity_poly.entity_id
_entity_poly.type
_entity_poly.pdbx_seq_one_letter_code
_entity_poly.pdbx_strand_id
1 'polypeptide(L)'
;MPWKQVAPVIDPEVRKLCVQRYPGHPRGCPNHGKKKGCPPAALLLSAILDLGRPVLAVWNAFDFGGHVERMRIKHPEWSARQLACCLYWQGTARAAHRKEIEAFLPDHPSLLAVTCPEACGVNVTETMRNIGIELEWPPRTVAYQVALVGSPKE
;
A
#
# COMPACT_ATOMS: atom_id res chain seq x y z
N MET A 1 0.56 8.84 16.07
CA MET A 1 -0.44 8.25 15.16
C MET A 1 0.20 8.17 13.79
N PRO A 2 0.18 7.04 13.07
CA PRO A 2 0.94 6.87 11.83
C PRO A 2 0.18 7.50 10.65
N TRP A 3 -0.16 8.78 10.82
CA TRP A 3 -0.67 9.60 9.75
C TRP A 3 0.07 10.92 9.71
N LYS A 4 0.21 11.47 8.51
CA LYS A 4 0.88 12.74 8.25
C LYS A 4 0.38 13.31 6.95
N GLN A 5 0.32 14.64 6.87
CA GLN A 5 0.03 15.32 5.61
C GLN A 5 1.15 15.04 4.60
N VAL A 6 0.76 14.76 3.37
CA VAL A 6 1.65 14.46 2.25
C VAL A 6 1.27 15.29 1.04
N ALA A 7 2.24 15.50 0.14
CA ALA A 7 1.98 15.88 -1.24
C ALA A 7 2.07 14.61 -2.10
N PRO A 8 0.94 14.03 -2.56
CA PRO A 8 0.96 12.82 -3.37
C PRO A 8 1.74 13.05 -4.67
N VAL A 9 2.70 12.17 -4.95
CA VAL A 9 3.42 12.18 -6.22
C VAL A 9 2.58 11.44 -7.24
N ILE A 10 1.87 12.20 -8.08
CA ILE A 10 1.00 11.66 -9.13
C ILE A 10 1.86 11.21 -10.31
N ASP A 11 1.84 9.90 -10.57
CA ASP A 11 2.54 9.27 -11.66
C ASP A 11 1.68 8.10 -12.18
N PRO A 12 0.85 8.33 -13.24
CA PRO A 12 0.01 7.29 -13.80
C PRO A 12 0.79 6.08 -14.33
N GLU A 13 2.09 6.22 -14.60
CA GLU A 13 2.93 5.15 -15.14
C GLU A 13 3.16 4.03 -14.12
N VAL A 14 3.04 4.31 -12.82
CA VAL A 14 3.09 3.28 -11.77
C VAL A 14 2.00 2.23 -11.93
N ARG A 15 0.91 2.53 -12.65
CA ARG A 15 -0.13 1.53 -12.98
C ARG A 15 0.43 0.41 -13.86
N LYS A 16 1.53 0.65 -14.60
CA LYS A 16 2.24 -0.37 -15.39
C LYS A 16 2.86 -1.45 -14.52
N LEU A 17 3.12 -1.20 -13.23
CA LEU A 17 3.57 -2.23 -12.28
C LEU A 17 2.55 -3.39 -12.18
N CYS A 18 1.26 -3.11 -12.37
CA CYS A 18 0.22 -4.15 -12.32
C CYS A 18 0.34 -5.17 -13.46
N VAL A 19 1.01 -4.86 -14.57
CA VAL A 19 1.20 -5.78 -15.70
C VAL A 19 2.63 -6.34 -15.76
N GLN A 20 3.54 -5.88 -14.90
CA GLN A 20 4.89 -6.41 -14.83
C GLN A 20 4.91 -7.83 -14.27
N ARG A 21 5.74 -8.69 -14.84
CA ARG A 21 5.89 -10.07 -14.41
C ARG A 21 6.62 -10.13 -13.07
N TYR A 22 6.16 -11.01 -12.17
CA TYR A 22 6.84 -11.32 -10.92
C TYR A 22 6.68 -12.80 -10.58
N PRO A 23 7.45 -13.36 -9.62
CA PRO A 23 7.46 -14.80 -9.37
C PRO A 23 6.07 -15.38 -9.11
N GLY A 24 5.68 -16.39 -9.89
CA GLY A 24 4.34 -17.01 -9.83
C GLY A 24 3.26 -16.30 -10.67
N HIS A 25 3.60 -15.17 -11.30
CA HIS A 25 2.67 -14.29 -12.02
C HIS A 25 3.27 -13.81 -13.36
N PRO A 26 3.33 -14.67 -14.39
CA PRO A 26 3.97 -14.36 -15.68
C PRO A 26 3.17 -13.35 -16.53
N ARG A 27 1.96 -12.99 -16.12
CA ARG A 27 1.11 -11.96 -16.76
C ARG A 27 0.88 -10.75 -15.85
N GLY A 28 1.66 -10.62 -14.77
CA GLY A 28 1.50 -9.60 -13.75
C GLY A 28 0.35 -9.86 -12.77
N CYS A 29 -0.10 -8.79 -12.12
CA CYS A 29 -1.02 -8.86 -10.98
C CYS A 29 -2.33 -9.57 -11.38
N PRO A 30 -2.75 -10.60 -10.62
CA PRO A 30 -3.93 -11.39 -10.96
C PRO A 30 -5.24 -10.59 -10.88
N ASN A 31 -5.23 -9.40 -10.28
CA ASN A 31 -6.38 -8.51 -10.15
C ASN A 31 -6.48 -7.46 -11.29
N HIS A 32 -5.43 -7.28 -12.11
CA HIS A 32 -5.44 -6.33 -13.22
C HIS A 32 -6.58 -6.66 -14.19
N GLY A 33 -7.39 -5.66 -14.53
CA GLY A 33 -8.55 -5.81 -15.42
C GLY A 33 -9.75 -6.55 -14.84
N LYS A 34 -9.73 -6.96 -13.56
CA LYS A 34 -10.81 -7.76 -12.95
C LYS A 34 -11.61 -7.03 -11.88
N LYS A 35 -10.96 -6.16 -11.09
CA LYS A 35 -11.60 -5.45 -9.97
C LYS A 35 -11.78 -3.98 -10.31
N LYS A 36 -12.89 -3.38 -9.85
CA LYS A 36 -13.19 -1.94 -10.02
C LYS A 36 -12.05 -1.04 -9.50
N GLY A 37 -11.43 -1.42 -8.38
CA GLY A 37 -10.30 -0.70 -7.77
C GLY A 37 -8.92 -1.05 -8.35
N CYS A 38 -8.83 -1.71 -9.51
CA CYS A 38 -7.57 -2.04 -10.18
C CYS A 38 -7.52 -1.45 -11.59
N PRO A 39 -6.33 -1.13 -12.13
CA PRO A 39 -6.21 -0.69 -13.51
C PRO A 39 -6.76 -1.73 -14.51
N PRO A 40 -7.32 -1.30 -15.65
CA PRO A 40 -7.51 0.10 -16.07
C PRO A 40 -8.75 0.79 -15.45
N ALA A 41 -9.63 0.04 -14.77
CA ALA A 41 -10.90 0.56 -14.23
C ALA A 41 -10.74 1.51 -13.03
N ALA A 42 -9.65 1.40 -12.27
CA ALA A 42 -9.35 2.30 -11.17
C ALA A 42 -9.23 3.75 -11.68
N LEU A 43 -9.95 4.67 -11.03
CA LEU A 43 -9.82 6.10 -11.25
C LEU A 43 -8.45 6.59 -10.76
N LEU A 44 -7.93 7.64 -11.41
CA LEU A 44 -6.75 8.35 -10.91
C LEU A 44 -7.09 9.06 -9.60
N LEU A 45 -6.09 9.26 -8.74
CA LEU A 45 -6.29 9.91 -7.43
C LEU A 45 -6.97 11.29 -7.57
N SER A 46 -6.60 12.06 -8.59
CA SER A 46 -7.17 13.39 -8.89
C SER A 46 -8.66 13.39 -9.25
N ALA A 47 -9.21 12.23 -9.64
CA ALA A 47 -10.63 12.03 -9.89
C ALA A 47 -11.38 11.48 -8.67
N ILE A 48 -10.66 11.13 -7.60
CA ILE A 48 -11.24 10.60 -6.36
C ILE A 48 -11.19 11.65 -5.25
N LEU A 49 -10.05 12.33 -5.11
CA LEU A 49 -9.78 13.33 -4.08
C LEU A 49 -9.56 14.71 -4.69
N ASP A 50 -9.97 15.74 -3.97
CA ASP A 50 -9.63 17.13 -4.28
C ASP A 50 -8.18 17.43 -3.84
N LEU A 51 -7.25 17.33 -4.80
CA LEU A 51 -5.82 17.58 -4.56
C LEU A 51 -5.48 19.06 -4.31
N GLY A 52 -6.46 19.98 -4.44
CA GLY A 52 -6.32 21.37 -3.96
C GLY A 52 -6.43 21.50 -2.44
N ARG A 53 -6.88 20.43 -1.76
CA ARG A 53 -7.00 20.35 -0.31
C ARG A 53 -5.94 19.40 0.27
N PRO A 54 -5.66 19.46 1.59
CA PRO A 54 -4.71 18.57 2.22
C PRO A 54 -5.02 17.09 1.99
N VAL A 55 -3.99 16.32 1.65
CA VAL A 55 -4.03 14.85 1.60
C VAL A 55 -3.16 14.30 2.73
N LEU A 56 -3.67 13.29 3.41
CA LEU A 56 -3.03 12.61 4.52
C LEU A 56 -2.63 11.20 4.08
N ALA A 57 -1.42 10.76 4.39
CA ALA A 57 -1.08 9.35 4.36
C ALA A 57 -1.43 8.75 5.71
N VAL A 58 -2.12 7.60 5.71
CA VAL A 58 -2.36 6.74 6.88
C VAL A 58 -1.68 5.41 6.60
N TRP A 59 -0.74 4.99 7.44
CA TRP A 59 0.05 3.80 7.18
C TRP A 59 0.18 2.90 8.41
N ASN A 60 0.62 1.66 8.20
CA ASN A 60 1.19 0.85 9.27
C ASN A 60 2.60 0.37 8.89
N ALA A 61 3.37 -0.01 9.90
CA ALA A 61 4.70 -0.61 9.76
C ALA A 61 4.62 -2.05 10.29
N PHE A 62 4.61 -3.03 9.39
CA PHE A 62 4.62 -4.44 9.77
C PHE A 62 6.06 -4.92 9.97
N ASP A 63 6.36 -5.49 11.13
CA ASP A 63 7.65 -6.15 11.45
C ASP A 63 7.85 -7.40 10.57
N PHE A 64 8.37 -7.16 9.37
CA PHE A 64 8.62 -8.19 8.37
C PHE A 64 9.87 -9.01 8.73
N GLY A 65 10.93 -8.35 9.20
CA GLY A 65 12.16 -9.00 9.63
C GLY A 65 11.92 -10.00 10.76
N GLY A 66 11.20 -9.59 11.81
CA GLY A 66 10.83 -10.49 12.89
C GLY A 66 9.84 -11.58 12.45
N HIS A 67 8.94 -11.31 11.50
CA HIS A 67 8.11 -12.37 10.90
C HIS A 67 8.97 -13.44 10.22
N VAL A 68 9.93 -13.04 9.39
CA VAL A 68 10.85 -13.95 8.69
C VAL A 68 11.66 -14.77 9.69
N GLU A 69 12.18 -14.16 10.76
CA GLU A 69 12.93 -14.88 11.80
C GLU A 69 12.06 -15.90 12.54
N ARG A 70 10.84 -15.52 12.93
CA ARG A 70 9.89 -16.47 13.54
C ARG A 70 9.58 -17.65 12.63
N MET A 71 9.41 -17.40 11.33
CA MET A 71 9.20 -18.48 10.35
C MET A 71 10.43 -19.36 10.18
N ARG A 72 11.64 -18.79 10.24
CA ARG A 72 12.89 -19.55 10.15
C ARG A 72 13.07 -20.52 11.32
N ILE A 73 12.74 -20.07 12.53
CA ILE A 73 12.78 -20.93 13.74
C ILE A 73 11.73 -22.05 13.63
N LYS A 74 10.53 -21.73 13.16
CA LYS A 74 9.42 -22.69 13.06
C LYS A 74 9.60 -23.70 11.91
N HIS A 75 10.24 -23.27 10.82
CA HIS A 75 10.41 -24.01 9.57
C HIS A 75 11.86 -23.87 9.07
N PRO A 76 12.84 -24.49 9.75
CA PRO A 76 14.25 -24.35 9.42
C PRO A 76 14.62 -24.89 8.03
N GLU A 77 13.78 -25.74 7.45
CA GLU A 77 13.95 -26.31 6.11
C GLU A 77 13.43 -25.39 4.99
N TRP A 78 12.69 -24.33 5.31
CA TRP A 78 12.13 -23.43 4.31
C TRP A 78 13.22 -22.57 3.65
N SER A 79 13.13 -22.45 2.33
CA SER A 79 13.95 -21.51 1.57
C SER A 79 13.65 -20.06 1.98
N ALA A 80 14.62 -19.15 1.75
CA ALA A 80 14.43 -17.72 1.98
C ALA A 80 13.17 -17.16 1.29
N ARG A 81 12.82 -17.69 0.11
CA ARG A 81 11.60 -17.31 -0.62
C ARG A 81 10.33 -17.73 0.12
N GLN A 82 10.29 -18.94 0.69
CA GLN A 82 9.14 -19.40 1.46
C GLN A 82 8.98 -18.59 2.74
N LEU A 83 10.09 -18.32 3.45
CA LEU A 83 10.10 -17.47 4.65
C LEU A 83 9.56 -16.05 4.37
N ALA A 84 9.87 -15.49 3.20
CA ALA A 84 9.43 -14.16 2.77
C ALA A 84 8.04 -14.13 2.11
N CYS A 85 7.37 -15.27 1.95
CA CYS A 85 6.15 -15.39 1.15
C CYS A 85 5.03 -14.49 1.69
N CYS A 86 4.54 -13.57 0.84
CA CYS A 86 3.52 -12.58 1.23
C CYS A 86 2.20 -13.20 1.70
N LEU A 87 1.86 -14.41 1.27
CA LEU A 87 0.64 -15.11 1.67
C LEU A 87 0.58 -15.36 3.18
N TYR A 88 1.72 -15.43 3.87
CA TYR A 88 1.78 -15.76 5.29
C TYR A 88 1.63 -14.55 6.22
N TRP A 89 1.89 -13.33 5.74
CA TRP A 89 1.90 -12.13 6.57
C TRP A 89 1.03 -10.98 6.06
N GLN A 90 0.76 -10.92 4.75
CA GLN A 90 0.03 -9.79 4.16
C GLN A 90 -1.38 -9.63 4.73
N GLY A 91 -2.06 -10.73 5.07
CA GLY A 91 -3.37 -10.69 5.72
C GLY A 91 -3.33 -9.96 7.06
N THR A 92 -2.34 -10.28 7.90
CA THR A 92 -2.13 -9.63 9.21
C THR A 92 -1.78 -8.15 9.03
N ALA A 93 -0.86 -7.82 8.11
CA ALA A 93 -0.48 -6.44 7.85
C ALA A 93 -1.67 -5.59 7.37
N ARG A 94 -2.50 -6.12 6.46
CA ARG A 94 -3.70 -5.43 5.98
C ARG A 94 -4.78 -5.29 7.04
N ALA A 95 -4.95 -6.29 7.91
CA ALA A 95 -5.90 -6.20 9.02
C ALA A 95 -5.50 -5.10 10.01
N ALA A 96 -4.21 -5.00 10.34
CA ALA A 96 -3.69 -3.93 11.18
C ALA A 96 -3.87 -2.55 10.51
N HIS A 97 -3.53 -2.40 9.24
CA HIS A 97 -3.72 -1.14 8.51
C HIS A 97 -5.19 -0.71 8.43
N ARG A 98 -6.10 -1.67 8.24
CA ARG A 98 -7.54 -1.38 8.25
C ARG A 98 -7.99 -0.81 9.60
N LYS A 99 -7.49 -1.37 10.72
CA LYS A 99 -7.80 -0.83 12.05
C LYS A 99 -7.31 0.61 12.22
N GLU A 100 -6.14 0.96 11.69
CA GLU A 100 -5.64 2.35 11.71
C GLU A 100 -6.59 3.29 10.94
N ILE A 101 -7.07 2.87 9.76
CA ILE A 101 -8.03 3.65 8.97
C ILE A 101 -9.38 3.77 9.69
N GLU A 102 -9.90 2.66 10.23
CA GLU A 102 -11.17 2.61 10.97
C GLU A 102 -11.13 3.45 12.25
N ALA A 103 -9.96 3.57 12.90
CA ALA A 103 -9.77 4.47 14.03
C ALA A 103 -9.61 5.94 13.61
N PHE A 104 -9.06 6.19 12.42
CA PHE A 104 -8.80 7.55 11.92
C PHE A 104 -10.06 8.27 11.38
N LEU A 105 -10.91 7.55 10.64
CA LEU A 105 -12.03 8.13 9.91
C LEU A 105 -13.16 8.73 10.78
N PRO A 106 -13.52 8.19 11.97
CA PRO A 106 -14.55 8.79 12.82
C PRO A 106 -14.25 10.23 13.23
N ASP A 107 -12.97 10.57 13.42
CA ASP A 107 -12.53 11.93 13.75
C ASP A 107 -12.48 12.85 12.51
N HIS A 108 -12.65 12.29 11.31
CA HIS A 108 -12.55 12.98 10.02
C HIS A 108 -13.68 12.57 9.05
N PRO A 109 -14.96 12.75 9.42
CA PRO A 109 -16.10 12.16 8.71
C PRO A 109 -16.31 12.67 7.28
N SER A 110 -15.72 13.80 6.91
CA SER A 110 -15.79 14.39 5.57
C SER A 110 -14.70 13.87 4.62
N LEU A 111 -13.76 13.06 5.10
CA LEU A 111 -12.65 12.56 4.30
C LEU A 111 -12.93 11.16 3.74
N LEU A 112 -12.39 10.90 2.56
CA LEU A 112 -12.47 9.61 1.86
C LEU A 112 -11.09 8.94 1.86
N ALA A 113 -11.06 7.63 2.16
CA ALA A 113 -9.85 6.81 2.13
C ALA A 113 -9.68 6.05 0.81
N VAL A 114 -8.48 6.11 0.24
CA VAL A 114 -8.02 5.36 -0.94
C VAL A 114 -6.95 4.36 -0.49
N THR A 115 -7.31 3.09 -0.41
CA THR A 115 -6.46 2.02 0.14
C THR A 115 -5.50 1.37 -0.86
N CYS A 116 -5.61 1.72 -2.15
CA CYS A 116 -4.75 1.20 -3.22
C CYS A 116 -4.17 2.36 -4.07
N PRO A 117 -3.41 3.30 -3.47
CA PRO A 117 -2.97 4.51 -4.15
C PRO A 117 -2.16 4.26 -5.45
N GLU A 118 -1.36 3.20 -5.53
CA GLU A 118 -0.63 2.84 -6.76
C GLU A 118 -1.58 2.51 -7.92
N ALA A 119 -2.69 1.81 -7.64
CA ALA A 119 -3.72 1.54 -8.65
C ALA A 119 -4.37 2.83 -9.17
N CYS A 120 -4.37 3.87 -8.34
CA CYS A 120 -4.85 5.21 -8.63
C CYS A 120 -3.76 6.16 -9.19
N GLY A 121 -2.60 5.62 -9.60
CA GLY A 121 -1.56 6.40 -10.26
C GLY A 121 -0.72 7.25 -9.30
N VAL A 122 -0.49 6.77 -8.08
CA VAL A 122 0.39 7.44 -7.12
C VAL A 122 1.69 6.66 -6.97
N ASN A 123 2.83 7.35 -7.09
CA ASN A 123 4.10 6.81 -6.67
C ASN A 123 4.21 6.88 -5.15
N VAL A 124 3.80 5.80 -4.48
CA VAL A 124 3.76 5.72 -3.02
C VAL A 124 5.16 5.81 -2.40
N THR A 125 6.17 5.26 -3.07
CA THR A 125 7.57 5.33 -2.61
C THR A 125 8.06 6.77 -2.52
N GLU A 126 7.90 7.55 -3.60
CA GLU A 126 8.29 8.97 -3.59
C GLU A 126 7.41 9.79 -2.62
N THR A 127 6.11 9.49 -2.58
CA THR A 127 5.16 10.16 -1.66
C THR A 127 5.55 9.99 -0.19
N MET A 128 5.92 8.77 0.21
CA MET A 128 6.34 8.48 1.60
C MET A 128 7.73 9.04 1.89
N ARG A 129 8.64 9.06 0.90
CA ARG A 129 9.96 9.67 1.05
C ARG A 129 9.86 11.15 1.41
N ASN A 130 8.88 11.88 0.85
CA ASN A 130 8.65 13.30 1.15
C ASN A 130 8.34 13.59 2.62
N ILE A 131 7.91 12.59 3.40
CA ILE A 131 7.69 12.73 4.84
C ILE A 131 8.75 12.06 5.71
N GLY A 132 9.85 11.61 5.10
CA GLY A 132 10.97 10.97 5.77
C GLY A 132 10.81 9.46 5.99
N ILE A 133 9.92 8.80 5.24
CA ILE A 133 9.69 7.36 5.34
C ILE A 133 10.20 6.67 4.08
N GLU A 134 11.27 5.88 4.20
CA GLU A 134 11.82 5.10 3.10
C GLU A 134 11.17 3.70 3.04
N LEU A 135 10.56 3.38 1.90
CA LEU A 135 9.93 2.08 1.68
C LEU A 135 10.94 1.09 1.11
N GLU A 136 10.97 -0.12 1.66
CA GLU A 136 11.84 -1.20 1.19
C GLU A 136 11.16 -2.02 0.08
N TRP A 137 11.85 -2.17 -1.06
CA TRP A 137 11.38 -2.97 -2.20
C TRP A 137 12.49 -3.90 -2.72
N PRO A 138 12.37 -5.23 -2.53
CA PRO A 138 11.43 -5.92 -1.64
C PRO A 138 11.68 -5.58 -0.16
N PRO A 139 10.69 -5.77 0.73
CA PRO A 139 10.88 -5.55 2.17
C PRO A 139 11.93 -6.51 2.74
N ARG A 140 12.71 -6.02 3.70
CA ARG A 140 13.74 -6.78 4.43
C ARG A 140 13.51 -6.71 5.93
N THR A 141 13.17 -5.52 6.45
CA THR A 141 12.92 -5.26 7.87
C THR A 141 11.47 -4.89 8.12
N VAL A 142 10.90 -3.99 7.31
CA VAL A 142 9.54 -3.46 7.51
C VAL A 142 8.77 -3.48 6.21
N ALA A 143 7.55 -4.01 6.27
CA ALA A 143 6.60 -3.90 5.17
C ALA A 143 5.52 -2.86 5.52
N TYR A 144 5.43 -1.80 4.73
CA TYR A 144 4.43 -0.76 4.93
C TYR A 144 3.15 -1.05 4.14
N GLN A 145 1.99 -0.77 4.73
CA GLN A 145 0.74 -0.57 3.98
C GLN A 145 0.37 0.90 4.10
N VAL A 146 -0.04 1.52 2.98
CA VAL A 146 -0.29 2.96 2.90
C VAL A 146 -1.64 3.19 2.24
N ALA A 147 -2.46 4.02 2.88
CA ALA A 147 -3.67 4.60 2.29
C ALA A 147 -3.49 6.11 2.21
N LEU A 148 -4.13 6.73 1.23
CA LEU A 148 -4.27 8.18 1.16
C LEU A 148 -5.68 8.58 1.53
N VAL A 149 -5.82 9.63 2.34
CA VAL A 149 -7.09 10.14 2.83
C VAL A 149 -7.17 11.63 2.51
N GLY A 150 -8.30 12.09 1.97
CA GLY A 150 -8.47 13.49 1.61
C GLY A 150 -9.93 13.84 1.36
N SER A 151 -10.21 15.12 1.08
CA SER A 151 -11.56 15.53 0.68
C SER A 151 -11.94 14.87 -0.64
N PRO A 152 -13.18 14.36 -0.79
CA PRO A 152 -13.64 13.80 -2.05
C PRO A 152 -13.67 14.87 -3.15
N LYS A 153 -13.45 14.46 -4.40
CA LYS A 153 -13.65 15.32 -5.57
C LYS A 153 -15.16 15.52 -5.79
N GLU A 154 -15.59 16.77 -5.91
CA GLU A 154 -16.96 17.15 -6.29
C GLU A 154 -17.26 16.83 -7.76
#